data_AF-A0A9J6EXH4-F1
#
_entry.id   AF-A0A9J6EXH4-F1
#
_cell.length_a   1.000
_cell.length_b   1.000
_cell.length_c   1.000
_cell.angle_alpha   90.00
_cell.angle_beta   90.00
_cell.angle_gamma   90.00
#
_symmetry.space_group_name_H-M   'P 1'
#
loop_
_entity.id
_entity.type
_entity.pdbx_description
1 polymer ?
#
loop_
_entity_poly.entity_id
_entity_poly.type
_entity_poly.pdbx_seq_one_letter_code
_entity_poly.pdbx_strand_id
1 'polypeptide(L)'
;MSTIHLQEKPDTAPVIMWLQGGPGGSSLFGLFLEHGPYRVVENGTARLRNTTWAQRYSMLYVDSPVGAGFSFTWNERGYSRDQRSLARDLHEALQQFFTLFPRFAKNDFYVAGESYAGTVTRHHSLRCKPLFNI
;
A
#
# COMPACT_ATOMS: atom_id res chain seq x y z
N MET A 1 11.33 1.26 -9.53
CA MET A 1 10.21 2.20 -9.35
C MET A 1 9.06 1.42 -8.73
N SER A 2 8.52 1.91 -7.61
CA SER A 2 7.39 1.25 -6.94
C SER A 2 6.07 1.77 -7.51
N THR A 3 5.13 0.86 -7.73
CA THR A 3 3.79 1.20 -8.22
C THR A 3 2.85 1.45 -7.05
N ILE A 4 2.08 2.54 -7.15
CA ILE A 4 1.17 3.04 -6.13
C ILE A 4 -0.22 3.21 -6.75
N HIS A 5 -1.24 2.66 -6.09
CA HIS A 5 -2.65 2.89 -6.45
C HIS A 5 -3.38 3.58 -5.30
N LEU A 6 -3.96 4.75 -5.59
CA LEU A 6 -4.71 5.55 -4.63
C LEU A 6 -6.22 5.47 -4.88
N GLN A 7 -6.98 5.12 -3.84
CA GLN A 7 -8.42 5.25 -3.80
C GLN A 7 -8.80 6.37 -2.83
N GLU A 8 -9.41 7.43 -3.36
CA GLU A 8 -9.65 8.66 -2.59
C GLU A 8 -11.02 8.70 -1.89
N LYS A 9 -11.03 9.34 -0.72
CA LYS A 9 -12.21 9.77 0.04
C LYS A 9 -12.11 11.27 0.38
N PRO A 10 -13.13 11.89 1.03
CA PRO A 10 -13.08 13.32 1.34
C PRO A 10 -11.75 13.72 1.98
N ASP A 11 -11.31 14.97 1.76
CA ASP A 11 -9.95 15.41 2.09
C ASP A 11 -9.55 15.25 3.57
N THR A 12 -10.50 14.96 4.47
CA THR A 12 -10.26 14.73 5.91
C THR A 12 -10.17 13.25 6.30
N ALA A 13 -10.49 12.31 5.40
CA ALA A 13 -10.47 10.88 5.70
C ALA A 13 -9.03 10.38 5.94
N PRO A 14 -8.77 9.53 6.95
CA PRO A 14 -7.44 8.99 7.16
C PRO A 14 -6.93 8.21 5.95
N VAL A 15 -5.61 8.24 5.74
CA VAL A 15 -4.93 7.49 4.69
C VAL A 15 -4.37 6.20 5.28
N ILE A 16 -4.69 5.07 4.67
CA ILE A 16 -4.12 3.76 5.01
C ILE A 16 -3.24 3.31 3.85
N MET A 17 -1.95 3.13 4.10
CA MET A 17 -1.08 2.37 3.21
C MET A 17 -1.27 0.88 3.47
N TRP A 18 -1.64 0.13 2.43
CA TRP A 18 -1.75 -1.31 2.42
C TRP A 18 -0.55 -1.94 1.71
N LEU A 19 0.07 -2.90 2.39
CA LEU A 19 1.16 -3.73 1.87
C LEU A 19 0.75 -5.20 1.90
N GLN A 20 0.68 -5.84 0.73
CA GLN A 20 0.46 -7.29 0.69
C GLN A 20 1.68 -8.06 1.18
N GLY A 21 1.40 -9.22 1.77
CA GLY A 21 2.41 -10.14 2.27
C GLY A 21 3.17 -10.96 1.22
N GLY A 22 3.93 -11.92 1.75
CA GLY A 22 4.98 -12.69 1.06
C GLY A 22 6.32 -11.95 1.07
N PRO A 23 7.37 -12.47 0.43
CA PRO A 23 8.25 -11.61 -0.33
C PRO A 23 7.72 -11.53 -1.77
N GLY A 24 7.23 -10.36 -2.19
CA GLY A 24 6.92 -10.08 -3.60
C GLY A 24 5.44 -10.11 -4.03
N GLY A 25 4.49 -10.25 -3.10
CA GLY A 25 3.05 -10.21 -3.43
C GLY A 25 2.59 -8.83 -3.89
N SER A 26 1.65 -8.77 -4.84
CA SER A 26 1.05 -7.50 -5.26
C SER A 26 -0.05 -7.06 -4.30
N SER A 27 -0.02 -5.79 -3.92
CA SER A 27 -1.07 -5.10 -3.15
C SER A 27 -2.38 -4.94 -3.91
N LEU A 28 -2.40 -5.22 -5.22
CA LEU A 28 -3.64 -5.37 -5.97
C LEU A 28 -4.48 -6.57 -5.50
N PHE A 29 -3.86 -7.56 -4.84
CA PHE A 29 -4.62 -8.62 -4.18
C PHE A 29 -5.56 -8.05 -3.12
N GLY A 30 -5.05 -7.19 -2.22
CA GLY A 30 -5.89 -6.51 -1.23
C GLY A 30 -6.95 -5.58 -1.86
N LEU A 31 -6.61 -4.96 -2.99
CA LEU A 31 -7.52 -4.09 -3.74
C LEU A 31 -8.70 -4.86 -4.34
N PHE A 32 -8.45 -5.98 -5.04
CA PHE A 32 -9.49 -6.68 -5.78
C PHE A 32 -10.13 -7.83 -5.00
N LEU A 33 -9.40 -8.49 -4.11
CA LEU A 33 -9.84 -9.75 -3.51
C LEU A 33 -10.24 -9.59 -2.04
N GLU A 34 -9.67 -8.64 -1.30
CA GLU A 34 -9.91 -8.52 0.14
C GLU A 34 -10.87 -7.39 0.51
N HIS A 35 -10.38 -6.14 0.51
CA HIS A 35 -11.08 -5.03 1.15
C HIS A 35 -11.14 -3.76 0.30
N GLY A 36 -10.61 -3.77 -0.92
CA GLY A 36 -10.77 -2.65 -1.84
C GLY A 36 -12.19 -2.55 -2.43
N PRO A 37 -12.45 -1.45 -3.15
CA PRO A 37 -13.80 -1.08 -3.57
C PRO A 37 -14.35 -1.94 -4.69
N TYR A 38 -13.48 -2.68 -5.39
CA TYR A 38 -13.85 -3.56 -6.49
C TYR A 38 -13.60 -5.02 -6.12
N ARG A 39 -14.39 -5.90 -6.71
CA ARG A 39 -14.12 -7.34 -6.77
C ARG A 39 -14.14 -7.80 -8.22
N VAL A 40 -13.22 -8.69 -8.57
CA VAL A 40 -13.25 -9.37 -9.86
C VAL A 40 -14.23 -10.54 -9.75
N VAL A 41 -15.23 -10.58 -10.63
CA VAL A 41 -16.18 -11.71 -10.72
C VAL A 41 -15.72 -12.70 -11.80
N GLU A 42 -16.34 -13.88 -11.86
CA GLU A 42 -15.89 -15.01 -12.70
C GLU A 42 -15.67 -14.69 -14.18
N ASN A 43 -16.40 -13.73 -14.74
CA ASN A 43 -16.23 -13.28 -16.13
C ASN A 43 -15.08 -12.27 -16.33
N GLY A 44 -14.23 -12.06 -15.32
CA GLY A 44 -13.12 -11.11 -15.35
C GLY A 44 -13.51 -9.64 -15.18
N THR A 45 -14.80 -9.33 -14.97
CA THR A 45 -15.24 -7.93 -14.80
C THR A 45 -15.08 -7.44 -13.35
N ALA A 46 -14.70 -6.18 -13.19
CA ALA A 46 -14.68 -5.51 -11.90
C ALA A 46 -16.09 -5.03 -11.53
N ARG A 47 -16.56 -5.40 -10.33
CA ARG A 47 -17.82 -4.92 -9.76
C ARG A 47 -17.57 -4.26 -8.41
N LEU A 48 -18.39 -3.27 -8.06
CA LEU A 48 -18.31 -2.63 -6.74
C LEU A 48 -18.59 -3.65 -5.62
N ARG A 49 -17.83 -3.52 -4.54
CA ARG A 49 -18.00 -4.29 -3.30
C ARG A 49 -18.89 -3.51 -2.34
N ASN A 50 -19.85 -4.18 -1.71
CA ASN A 50 -20.78 -3.55 -0.75
C ASN A 50 -20.08 -3.11 0.54
N THR A 51 -19.06 -3.84 0.98
CA THR A 51 -18.30 -3.57 2.20
C THR A 51 -16.82 -3.43 1.84
N THR A 52 -16.26 -2.23 2.00
CA THR A 52 -14.88 -1.93 1.63
C THR A 52 -14.28 -0.91 2.59
N TRP A 53 -12.98 -1.03 2.89
CA TRP A 53 -12.26 -0.04 3.70
C TRP A 53 -12.24 1.34 3.05
N ALA A 54 -12.30 1.35 1.71
CA ALA A 54 -12.43 2.57 0.95
C ALA A 54 -13.69 3.35 1.32
N GLN A 55 -14.70 2.81 2.03
CA GLN A 55 -15.85 3.59 2.52
C GLN A 55 -15.47 4.65 3.56
N ARG A 56 -14.44 4.39 4.38
CA ARG A 56 -14.07 5.22 5.53
C ARG A 56 -12.68 5.83 5.43
N TYR A 57 -11.82 5.26 4.58
CA TYR A 57 -10.41 5.62 4.46
C TYR A 57 -10.03 5.89 3.01
N SER A 58 -9.04 6.74 2.82
CA SER A 58 -8.30 6.82 1.57
C SER A 58 -7.28 5.68 1.56
N MET A 59 -7.33 4.80 0.56
CA MET A 59 -6.51 3.59 0.53
C MET A 59 -5.35 3.75 -0.45
N LEU A 60 -4.14 3.46 0.01
CA LEU A 60 -2.91 3.49 -0.77
C LEU A 60 -2.33 2.08 -0.89
N TYR A 61 -2.51 1.43 -2.04
CA TYR A 61 -1.99 0.09 -2.29
C TYR A 61 -0.61 0.19 -2.94
N VAL A 62 0.42 -0.35 -2.29
CA VAL A 62 1.81 -0.24 -2.77
C VAL A 62 2.39 -1.62 -3.02
N ASP A 63 2.84 -1.87 -4.24
CA ASP A 63 3.56 -3.08 -4.59
C ASP A 63 5.02 -2.98 -4.08
N SER A 64 5.41 -3.83 -3.14
CA SER A 64 6.72 -3.78 -2.49
C SER A 64 7.21 -5.18 -2.07
N PRO A 65 8.51 -5.52 -2.21
CA PRO A 65 9.62 -4.71 -2.77
C PRO A 65 9.50 -4.44 -4.27
N VAL A 66 10.44 -3.68 -4.84
CA VAL A 66 10.67 -3.65 -6.30
C VAL A 66 10.83 -5.08 -6.81
N GLY A 67 10.07 -5.45 -7.83
CA GLY A 67 9.88 -6.82 -8.30
C GLY A 67 8.51 -7.42 -7.95
N ALA A 68 7.80 -6.85 -6.97
CA ALA A 68 6.44 -7.24 -6.64
C ALA A 68 5.44 -6.64 -7.63
N GLY A 69 4.49 -7.45 -8.14
CA GLY A 69 3.40 -6.99 -8.99
C GLY A 69 3.87 -6.12 -10.17
N PHE A 70 3.46 -4.84 -10.17
CA PHE A 70 3.83 -3.85 -11.19
C PHE A 70 5.03 -2.98 -10.81
N SER A 71 5.68 -3.21 -9.66
CA SER A 71 6.91 -2.51 -9.29
C SER A 71 8.11 -3.17 -9.97
N PHE A 72 8.85 -2.43 -10.81
CA PHE A 72 9.99 -2.99 -11.56
C PHE A 72 11.20 -2.06 -11.62
N THR A 73 12.34 -2.64 -12.00
CA THR A 73 13.62 -1.94 -12.23
C THR A 73 14.33 -2.58 -13.42
N TRP A 74 15.05 -1.77 -14.20
CA TRP A 74 15.94 -2.24 -15.27
C TRP A 74 17.37 -2.47 -14.78
N ASN A 75 17.65 -2.12 -13.53
CA ASN A 75 18.96 -2.28 -12.90
C ASN A 75 18.86 -3.29 -11.77
N GLU A 76 19.71 -4.32 -11.80
CA GLU A 76 19.84 -5.37 -10.78
C GLU A 76 20.13 -4.81 -9.37
N ARG A 77 20.75 -3.64 -9.28
CA ARG A 77 20.98 -2.95 -8.00
C ARG A 77 19.72 -2.30 -7.42
N GLY A 78 18.65 -2.20 -8.20
CA GLY A 78 17.36 -1.66 -7.79
C GLY A 78 16.47 -2.66 -7.05
N TYR A 79 16.86 -3.94 -6.99
CA TYR A 79 16.18 -4.93 -6.15
C TYR A 79 16.63 -4.79 -4.70
N SER A 80 15.66 -4.77 -3.80
CA SER A 80 15.91 -4.71 -2.37
C SER A 80 16.52 -6.03 -1.87
N ARG A 81 17.62 -5.96 -1.11
CA ARG A 81 18.43 -7.11 -0.68
C ARG A 81 18.29 -7.43 0.80
N ASP A 82 17.80 -6.48 1.59
CA ASP A 82 17.60 -6.62 3.02
C ASP A 82 16.42 -5.75 3.49
N GLN A 83 16.07 -5.89 4.78
CA GLN A 83 14.97 -5.13 5.36
C GLN A 83 15.23 -3.62 5.40
N ARG A 84 16.50 -3.19 5.46
CA ARG A 84 16.85 -1.77 5.50
C ARG A 84 16.68 -1.12 4.13
N SER A 85 17.09 -1.80 3.05
CA SER A 85 16.84 -1.32 1.69
C SER A 85 15.35 -1.25 1.40
N LEU A 86 14.59 -2.27 1.81
CA LEU A 86 13.14 -2.31 1.64
C LEU A 86 12.45 -1.12 2.32
N ALA A 87 12.84 -0.84 3.56
CA ALA A 87 12.23 0.22 4.34
C ALA A 87 12.61 1.62 3.79
N ARG A 88 13.85 1.80 3.29
CA ARG A 88 14.26 3.01 2.57
C ARG A 88 13.44 3.20 1.28
N ASP A 89 13.29 2.17 0.46
CA ASP A 89 12.54 2.26 -0.80
C ASP A 89 11.07 2.64 -0.56
N LEU A 90 10.46 2.10 0.51
CA LEU A 90 9.11 2.46 0.95
C LEU A 90 9.02 3.90 1.48
N HIS A 91 10.04 4.36 2.21
CA HIS A 91 10.10 5.74 2.68
C HIS A 91 10.18 6.73 1.52
N GLU A 92 11.02 6.46 0.53
CA GLU A 92 11.14 7.26 -0.69
C GLU A 92 9.82 7.29 -1.48
N ALA A 93 9.14 6.14 -1.61
CA ALA A 93 7.82 6.06 -2.25
C ALA A 93 6.79 6.94 -1.53
N LEU A 94 6.80 6.96 -0.19
CA LEU A 94 5.92 7.83 0.60
C LEU A 94 6.26 9.32 0.46
N GLN A 95 7.54 9.68 0.45
CA GLN A 95 7.96 11.07 0.22
C GLN A 95 7.48 11.56 -1.15
N GLN A 96 7.62 10.75 -2.19
CA GLN A 96 7.12 11.06 -3.53
C GLN A 96 5.59 11.18 -3.55
N PHE A 97 4.88 10.27 -2.87
CA PHE A 97 3.43 10.33 -2.74
C PHE A 97 2.96 11.65 -2.14
N PHE A 98 3.51 12.08 -0.99
CA PHE A 98 3.11 13.34 -0.36
C PHE A 98 3.58 14.59 -1.11
N THR A 99 4.61 14.46 -1.96
CA THR A 99 5.01 15.52 -2.89
C THR A 99 3.97 15.71 -3.99
N LEU A 100 3.43 14.61 -4.53
CA LEU A 100 2.41 14.64 -5.58
C LEU A 100 1.01 14.96 -5.03
N PHE A 101 0.70 14.53 -3.81
CA PHE A 101 -0.60 14.73 -3.16
C PHE A 101 -0.47 15.41 -1.79
N PRO A 102 -0.02 16.68 -1.75
CA PRO A 102 0.29 17.38 -0.51
C PRO A 102 -0.92 17.58 0.41
N ARG A 103 -2.15 17.53 -0.14
CA ARG A 103 -3.39 17.62 0.67
C ARG A 103 -3.49 16.52 1.72
N PHE A 104 -3.00 15.31 1.42
CA PHE A 104 -3.07 14.18 2.34
C PHE A 104 -2.03 14.25 3.46
N ALA A 105 -1.07 15.18 3.41
CA ALA A 105 -0.03 15.31 4.43
C ALA A 105 -0.58 15.73 5.81
N LYS A 106 -1.79 16.29 5.86
CA LYS A 106 -2.48 16.68 7.10
C LYS A 106 -3.36 15.57 7.65
N ASN A 107 -3.59 14.50 6.89
CA ASN A 107 -4.49 13.42 7.27
C ASN A 107 -3.78 12.50 8.25
N ASP A 108 -4.56 11.87 9.13
CA ASP A 108 -4.04 10.75 9.89
C ASP A 108 -3.55 9.66 8.92
N PHE A 109 -2.33 9.15 9.16
CA PHE A 109 -1.70 8.16 8.29
C PHE A 109 -1.40 6.87 9.07
N TYR A 110 -1.82 5.75 8.50
CA TYR A 110 -1.65 4.41 9.07
C TYR A 110 -1.01 3.48 8.03
N VAL A 111 -0.23 2.52 8.53
CA VAL A 111 0.33 1.44 7.70
C VAL A 111 -0.29 0.13 8.17
N ALA A 112 -0.87 -0.60 7.24
CA ALA A 112 -1.45 -1.92 7.44
C ALA A 112 -0.88 -2.88 6.39
N GLY A 113 -0.87 -4.16 6.71
CA GLY A 113 -0.44 -5.18 5.75
C GLY A 113 -0.62 -6.58 6.29
N GLU A 114 -0.58 -7.54 5.39
CA GLU A 114 -0.80 -8.95 5.68
C GLU A 114 0.53 -9.73 5.79
N SER A 115 0.60 -10.73 6.66
CA SER A 115 1.71 -11.69 6.74
C SER A 115 3.09 -11.00 6.91
N TYR A 116 4.05 -11.26 6.01
CA TYR A 116 5.41 -10.72 6.09
C TYR A 116 5.48 -9.18 6.01
N ALA A 117 4.43 -8.53 5.51
CA ALA A 117 4.30 -7.07 5.59
C ALA A 117 4.30 -6.56 7.04
N GLY A 118 3.86 -7.39 8.01
CA GLY A 118 3.94 -7.07 9.43
C GLY A 118 5.38 -6.85 9.95
N THR A 119 6.39 -7.46 9.31
CA THR A 119 7.80 -7.22 9.62
C THR A 119 8.23 -5.81 9.21
N VAL A 120 7.72 -5.33 8.08
CA VAL A 120 7.98 -3.98 7.55
C VAL A 120 7.32 -2.92 8.42
N THR A 121 6.08 -3.15 8.85
CA THR A 121 5.30 -2.23 9.69
C THR A 121 5.95 -1.96 11.05
N ARG A 122 6.71 -2.92 11.62
CA ARG A 122 7.35 -2.77 12.94
C ARG A 122 8.62 -1.91 12.95
N HIS A 123 9.29 -1.71 11.82
CA HIS A 123 10.60 -1.02 11.80
C HIS A 123 10.53 0.47 11.47
N HIS A 124 9.37 1.00 11.04
CA HIS A 124 9.21 2.41 10.65
C HIS A 124 8.11 3.11 11.46
N SER A 125 8.44 3.44 12.70
CA SER A 125 7.62 4.24 13.61
C SER A 125 8.18 5.66 13.71
N LEU A 126 7.82 6.54 12.77
CA LEU A 126 8.09 7.98 12.92
C LEU A 126 6.88 8.89 12.71
N ARG A 127 5.70 8.34 12.36
CA ARG A 127 4.39 9.04 12.40
C ARG A 127 3.20 8.09 12.14
N CYS A 128 3.45 6.79 12.08
CA CYS A 128 2.45 5.79 11.77
C CYS A 128 1.85 5.30 13.08
N LYS A 129 0.56 5.54 13.31
CA LYS A 129 -0.15 4.78 14.33
C LYS A 129 -0.32 3.36 13.75
N PRO A 130 0.11 2.30 14.44
CA PRO A 130 -0.16 0.95 13.98
C PRO A 130 -1.66 0.66 14.16
N LEU A 131 -2.34 0.26 13.07
CA LEU A 131 -3.68 -0.32 13.14
C LEU A 131 -3.50 -1.82 13.35
N PHE A 132 -3.32 -2.23 14.61
CA PHE A 132 -3.41 -3.65 14.98
C PHE A 132 -4.89 -4.00 15.14
N ASN A 133 -5.48 -4.63 14.12
CA ASN A 133 -6.56 -5.63 14.27
C ASN A 133 -6.97 -6.19 12.90
N ILE A 134 -6.58 -7.44 12.66
CA ILE A 134 -7.43 -8.47 12.05
C ILE A 134 -7.20 -9.73 12.87
#